data_AF-A0AA51BAS0-F1
#
_entry.id   AF-A0AA51BAS0-F1
#
_cell.length_a   1.000
_cell.length_b   1.000
_cell.length_c   1.000
_cell.angle_alpha   90.00
_cell.angle_beta   90.00
_cell.angle_gamma   90.00
#
_symmetry.space_group_name_H-M   'P 1'
#
loop_
_entity.id
_entity.type
_entity.pdbx_description
1 polymer ?
#
loop_
_entity_poly.entity_id
_entity_poly.type
_entity_poly.pdbx_seq_one_letter_code
_entity_poly.pdbx_strand_id
1 'polypeptide(L)'
;CALPCRGPFFTREEKEFAAVWIALWSGLCAASTFMTLTTFLIDSQRFKYPERPIVYLSACYFMVALGYLARLAIGHDEVACDGTLLITSASGPGACTLVFILVYFFGMSSSIWWVVLSFAWFLAAGLKWGNEAIAGHAQYYHLAAWLVPAAKTVAVLLAGAVDGD
;
A
#
# COMPACT_ATOMS: atom_id res chain seq x y z
N CYS A 1 30.13 -13.48 -3.10
CA CYS A 1 30.08 -12.01 -3.12
C CYS A 1 28.65 -11.58 -2.82
N ALA A 2 28.43 -10.56 -1.99
CA ALA A 2 27.11 -10.07 -1.60
C ALA A 2 26.99 -8.56 -1.85
N LEU A 3 25.77 -8.05 -1.99
CA LEU A 3 25.51 -6.62 -2.24
C LEU A 3 25.74 -5.81 -0.95
N PRO A 4 26.50 -4.70 -1.01
CA PRO A 4 26.65 -3.81 0.13
C PRO A 4 25.35 -3.06 0.39
N CYS A 5 25.00 -2.83 1.66
CA CYS A 5 23.67 -2.32 2.01
C CYS A 5 23.32 -0.95 1.39
N ARG A 6 24.30 -0.04 1.30
CA ARG A 6 24.06 1.28 0.69
C ARG A 6 24.21 1.27 -0.82
N GLY A 7 24.54 0.15 -1.46
CA GLY A 7 24.68 0.02 -2.90
C GLY A 7 25.78 0.91 -3.52
N PRO A 8 26.32 0.54 -4.69
CA PRO A 8 27.32 1.38 -5.38
C PRO A 8 26.71 2.39 -6.35
N PHE A 9 25.41 2.27 -6.68
CA PHE A 9 24.82 2.95 -7.84
C PHE A 9 24.48 4.43 -7.62
N PHE A 10 24.10 4.81 -6.40
CA PHE A 10 23.67 6.18 -6.08
C PHE A 10 24.59 6.83 -5.05
N THR A 11 24.86 8.12 -5.25
CA THR A 11 25.59 8.97 -4.31
C THR A 11 24.78 9.22 -3.04
N ARG A 12 25.44 9.76 -2.00
CA ARG A 12 24.77 10.11 -0.75
C ARG A 12 23.76 11.25 -0.94
N GLU A 13 24.11 12.24 -1.75
CA GLU A 13 23.24 13.40 -2.02
C GLU A 13 21.95 12.98 -2.74
N GLU A 14 22.03 12.07 -3.71
CA GLU A 14 20.84 11.53 -4.40
C GLU A 14 19.92 10.76 -3.45
N LYS A 15 20.48 10.02 -2.50
CA LYS A 15 19.70 9.29 -1.47
C LYS A 15 19.04 10.25 -0.48
N GLU A 16 19.75 11.30 -0.06
CA GLU A 16 19.19 12.34 0.81
C GLU A 16 18.07 13.10 0.10
N PHE A 17 18.24 13.44 -1.18
CA PHE A 17 17.18 14.02 -2.00
C PHE A 17 15.96 13.08 -2.09
N ALA A 18 16.18 11.80 -2.40
CA ALA A 18 15.10 10.81 -2.46
C ALA A 18 14.38 10.64 -1.12
N ALA A 19 15.10 10.68 0.00
CA ALA A 19 14.50 10.60 1.34
C ALA A 19 13.59 11.80 1.63
N VAL A 20 14.04 13.03 1.33
CA VAL A 20 13.23 14.25 1.46
C VAL A 20 12.02 14.20 0.54
N TRP A 21 12.20 13.77 -0.70
CA TRP A 21 11.12 13.63 -1.67
C TRP A 21 10.04 12.65 -1.17
N ILE A 22 10.44 11.46 -0.74
CA ILE A 22 9.53 10.45 -0.19
C ILE A 22 8.82 11.01 1.05
N ALA A 23 9.52 11.69 1.96
CA ALA A 23 8.93 12.27 3.17
C ALA A 23 7.81 13.26 2.84
N LEU A 24 8.06 14.18 1.90
CA LEU A 24 7.08 15.19 1.50
C LEU A 24 5.83 14.56 0.87
N TRP A 25 6.01 13.68 -0.12
CA TRP A 25 4.87 13.10 -0.85
C TRP A 25 4.09 12.08 -0.02
N SER A 26 4.77 11.24 0.76
CA SER A 26 4.09 10.31 1.67
C SER A 26 3.37 11.07 2.80
N GLY A 27 3.95 12.15 3.33
CA GLY A 27 3.30 13.01 4.32
C GLY A 27 2.01 13.66 3.79
N LEU A 28 2.06 14.25 2.59
CA LEU A 28 0.88 14.82 1.94
C LEU A 28 -0.19 13.76 1.63
N CYS A 29 0.24 12.57 1.20
CA CYS A 29 -0.65 11.44 0.96
C CYS A 29 -1.33 10.98 2.26
N ALA A 30 -0.56 10.82 3.35
CA ALA A 30 -1.09 10.42 4.65
C ALA A 30 -2.12 11.44 5.18
N ALA A 31 -1.81 12.74 5.10
CA ALA A 31 -2.73 13.78 5.57
C ALA A 31 -4.05 13.82 4.78
N SER A 32 -3.98 13.76 3.44
CA SER A 32 -5.17 13.80 2.57
C SER A 32 -6.04 12.56 2.69
N THR A 33 -5.42 11.38 2.77
CA THR A 33 -6.15 10.11 2.98
C THR A 33 -6.75 10.02 4.38
N PHE A 34 -6.03 10.48 5.42
CA PHE A 34 -6.54 10.54 6.79
C PHE A 34 -7.78 11.44 6.91
N MET A 35 -7.76 12.60 6.25
CA MET A 35 -8.94 13.48 6.18
C MET A 35 -10.14 12.78 5.53
N THR A 36 -9.91 12.03 4.44
CA THR A 36 -10.96 11.27 3.74
C THR A 36 -11.55 10.18 4.63
N LEU A 37 -10.70 9.43 5.34
CA LEU A 37 -11.14 8.39 6.27
C LEU A 37 -11.92 8.98 7.44
N THR A 38 -11.45 10.07 8.02
CA THR A 38 -12.16 10.77 9.10
C THR A 38 -13.52 11.26 8.64
N THR A 39 -13.62 11.81 7.43
CA THR A 39 -14.90 12.24 6.83
C THR A 39 -15.87 11.07 6.71
N PHE A 40 -15.41 9.91 6.25
CA PHE A 40 -16.23 8.71 6.17
C PHE A 40 -16.65 8.16 7.55
N LEU A 41 -15.77 8.23 8.55
CA LEU A 41 -16.11 7.80 9.92
C LEU A 41 -17.17 8.70 10.56
N ILE A 42 -17.16 10.00 10.25
CA ILE A 42 -18.17 10.97 10.71
C ILE A 42 -19.50 10.74 9.99
N ASP A 43 -19.48 10.57 8.66
CA ASP A 43 -20.69 10.33 7.86
C ASP A 43 -20.44 9.23 6.81
N SER A 44 -20.73 7.99 7.22
CA SER A 44 -20.58 6.81 6.36
C SER A 44 -21.67 6.72 5.28
N GLN A 45 -22.79 7.44 5.43
CA GLN A 45 -23.88 7.45 4.45
C GLN A 45 -23.57 8.35 3.26
N ARG A 46 -22.58 9.24 3.39
CA ARG A 46 -22.11 10.11 2.32
C ARG A 46 -21.52 9.38 1.13
N PHE A 47 -20.85 8.24 1.36
CA PHE A 47 -20.19 7.46 0.32
C PHE A 47 -20.94 6.16 0.03
N LYS A 48 -21.88 6.23 -0.92
CA LYS A 48 -22.60 5.05 -1.42
C LYS A 48 -21.87 4.47 -2.64
N TYR A 49 -22.20 3.24 -3.02
CA TYR A 49 -21.80 2.79 -4.37
C TYR A 49 -22.42 3.74 -5.40
N PRO A 50 -21.72 4.06 -6.50
CA PRO A 50 -20.45 3.50 -6.96
C PRO A 50 -19.17 4.14 -6.37
N GLU A 51 -19.25 5.20 -5.56
CA GLU A 51 -18.07 5.93 -5.05
C GLU A 51 -17.42 5.30 -3.82
N ARG A 52 -18.13 4.43 -3.09
CA ARG A 52 -17.64 3.77 -1.87
C ARG A 52 -16.25 3.11 -1.96
N PRO A 53 -15.83 2.50 -3.09
CA PRO A 53 -14.45 2.02 -3.29
C PRO A 53 -13.35 3.06 -3.03
N ILE A 54 -13.63 4.36 -3.21
CA ILE A 54 -12.67 5.45 -2.94
C ILE A 54 -12.22 5.43 -1.48
N VAL A 55 -13.10 5.13 -0.53
CA VAL A 55 -12.77 5.08 0.90
C VAL A 55 -11.76 3.97 1.19
N TYR A 56 -11.94 2.80 0.60
CA TYR A 56 -11.00 1.67 0.77
C TYR A 56 -9.68 1.92 0.06
N LEU A 57 -9.70 2.58 -1.08
CA LEU A 57 -8.50 3.05 -1.78
C LEU A 57 -7.72 4.05 -0.90
N SER A 58 -8.40 5.02 -0.29
CA SER A 58 -7.79 5.95 0.69
C SER A 58 -7.21 5.21 1.89
N ALA A 59 -7.89 4.19 2.42
CA ALA A 59 -7.36 3.37 3.52
C ALA A 59 -6.07 2.65 3.12
N CYS A 60 -6.02 2.08 1.92
CA CYS A 60 -4.82 1.41 1.41
C CYS A 60 -3.66 2.40 1.25
N TYR A 61 -3.89 3.56 0.62
CA TYR A 61 -2.86 4.57 0.43
C TYR A 61 -2.38 5.19 1.75
N PHE A 62 -3.25 5.30 2.76
CA PHE A 62 -2.83 5.71 4.10
C PHE A 62 -1.81 4.72 4.69
N MET A 63 -2.07 3.42 4.60
CA MET A 63 -1.15 2.38 5.10
C MET A 63 0.15 2.33 4.29
N VAL A 64 0.09 2.51 2.96
CA VAL A 64 1.29 2.60 2.11
C VAL A 64 2.14 3.82 2.50
N ALA A 65 1.52 4.98 2.70
CA ALA A 65 2.20 6.18 3.16
C ALA A 65 2.84 5.98 4.53
N LEU A 66 2.16 5.30 5.46
CA LEU A 66 2.74 4.90 6.74
C LEU A 66 3.94 3.96 6.57
N GLY A 67 3.93 3.05 5.59
CA GLY A 67 5.08 2.19 5.27
C GLY A 67 6.32 3.00 4.88
N TYR A 68 6.15 3.99 3.99
CA TYR A 68 7.24 4.88 3.60
C TYR A 68 7.73 5.77 4.74
N LEU A 69 6.82 6.31 5.56
CA LEU A 69 7.17 7.11 6.73
C LEU A 69 7.85 6.27 7.81
N ALA A 70 7.41 5.02 8.03
CA ALA A 70 8.03 4.08 8.95
C ALA A 70 9.47 3.77 8.53
N ARG A 71 9.74 3.55 7.23
CA ARG A 71 11.10 3.39 6.71
C ARG A 71 12.00 4.58 7.09
N LEU A 72 11.49 5.80 6.94
CA LEU A 72 12.25 7.01 7.27
C LEU A 72 12.47 7.19 8.78
N ALA A 73 11.47 6.84 9.59
CA ALA A 73 11.52 6.98 11.05
C ALA A 73 12.43 5.94 11.72
N ILE A 74 12.38 4.69 11.24
CA ILE A 74 13.21 3.58 11.73
C ILE A 74 14.65 3.72 11.20
N GLY A 75 14.80 4.20 9.96
CA GLY A 75 16.07 4.40 9.29
C GLY A 75 16.40 3.28 8.32
N HIS A 76 17.18 3.63 7.29
CA HIS A 76 17.60 2.71 6.22
C HIS A 76 18.29 1.46 6.77
N ASP A 77 19.20 1.67 7.73
CA ASP A 77 20.09 0.60 8.16
C ASP A 77 19.33 -0.52 8.90
N GLU A 78 18.35 -0.17 9.74
CA GLU A 78 17.53 -1.14 10.47
C GLU A 78 16.47 -1.85 9.59
N VAL A 79 16.04 -1.20 8.50
CA VAL A 79 15.00 -1.76 7.62
C VAL A 79 15.59 -2.62 6.51
N ALA A 80 16.76 -2.28 5.99
CA ALA A 80 17.31 -2.87 4.77
C ALA A 80 18.70 -3.54 4.94
N CYS A 81 19.42 -3.31 6.05
CA CYS A 81 20.76 -3.87 6.25
C CYS A 81 20.80 -5.05 7.23
N ASP A 82 21.65 -6.02 6.91
CA ASP A 82 22.22 -6.97 7.87
C ASP A 82 23.73 -6.67 8.00
N GLY A 83 24.07 -5.83 8.98
CA GLY A 83 25.42 -5.30 9.14
C GLY A 83 25.83 -4.42 7.94
N THR A 84 26.83 -4.88 7.17
CA THR A 84 27.31 -4.17 5.97
C THR A 84 26.63 -4.63 4.68
N LEU A 85 25.84 -5.70 4.75
CA LEU A 85 25.20 -6.34 3.61
C LEU A 85 23.72 -5.96 3.54
N LEU A 86 23.16 -6.00 2.33
CA LEU A 86 21.73 -5.80 2.11
C LEU A 86 20.96 -7.09 2.47
N ILE A 87 19.77 -6.95 3.05
CA ILE A 87 18.88 -8.09 3.32
C ILE A 87 18.32 -8.61 1.99
N THR A 88 18.59 -9.88 1.65
CA THR A 88 18.14 -10.50 0.38
C THR A 88 17.24 -11.72 0.56
N SER A 89 16.63 -11.86 1.74
CA SER A 89 15.68 -12.96 2.04
C SER A 89 14.99 -12.74 3.39
N ALA A 90 14.34 -11.59 3.57
CA ALA A 90 13.60 -11.32 4.79
C ALA A 90 12.46 -12.32 4.95
N SER A 91 12.57 -13.19 5.95
CA SER A 91 11.52 -14.14 6.33
C SER A 91 11.25 -14.03 7.83
N GLY A 92 9.98 -13.84 8.21
CA GLY A 92 9.55 -13.70 9.60
C GLY A 92 9.36 -12.25 10.09
N PRO A 93 9.17 -12.05 11.40
CA PRO A 93 8.91 -10.72 11.97
C PRO A 93 10.17 -9.85 11.98
N GLY A 94 10.09 -8.65 11.41
CA GLY A 94 11.17 -7.67 11.39
C GLY A 94 10.76 -6.36 10.73
N ALA A 95 11.59 -5.32 10.83
CA ALA A 95 11.31 -4.01 10.25
C ALA A 95 11.17 -4.06 8.72
N CYS A 96 12.04 -4.84 8.04
CA CYS A 96 11.96 -5.11 6.61
C CYS A 96 10.59 -5.69 6.22
N THR A 97 10.17 -6.76 6.89
CA THR A 97 8.89 -7.44 6.61
C THR A 97 7.69 -6.57 6.95
N LEU A 98 7.76 -5.75 8.01
CA LEU A 98 6.71 -4.78 8.33
C LEU A 98 6.51 -3.76 7.21
N VAL A 99 7.59 -3.13 6.74
CA VAL A 99 7.54 -2.14 5.64
C VAL A 99 7.08 -2.82 4.35
N PHE A 100 7.58 -4.03 4.06
CA PHE A 100 7.11 -4.83 2.93
C PHE A 100 5.61 -5.08 2.99
N ILE A 101 5.05 -5.50 4.14
CA ILE A 101 3.61 -5.72 4.27
C ILE A 101 2.84 -4.40 4.07
N LEU A 102 3.29 -3.30 4.69
CA LEU A 102 2.63 -1.99 4.57
C LEU A 102 2.59 -1.48 3.13
N VAL A 103 3.68 -1.65 2.37
CA VAL A 103 3.77 -1.16 0.99
C VAL A 103 3.18 -2.15 -0.01
N TYR A 104 3.57 -3.42 0.06
CA TYR A 104 3.19 -4.43 -0.94
C TYR A 104 1.74 -4.89 -0.81
N PHE A 105 1.29 -5.31 0.38
CA PHE A 105 -0.07 -5.83 0.55
C PHE A 105 -1.11 -4.74 0.25
N PHE A 106 -0.95 -3.56 0.86
CA PHE A 106 -1.89 -2.46 0.66
C PHE A 106 -1.75 -1.81 -0.74
N GLY A 107 -0.57 -1.79 -1.35
CA GLY A 107 -0.40 -1.35 -2.74
C GLY A 107 -1.06 -2.30 -3.76
N MET A 108 -0.97 -3.61 -3.52
CA MET A 108 -1.69 -4.59 -4.34
C MET A 108 -3.21 -4.50 -4.12
N SER A 109 -3.65 -4.27 -2.87
CA SER A 109 -5.07 -4.07 -2.56
C SER A 109 -5.63 -2.78 -3.16
N SER A 110 -4.89 -1.67 -3.12
CA SER A 110 -5.32 -0.40 -3.75
C SER A 110 -5.52 -0.55 -5.26
N SER A 111 -4.66 -1.34 -5.92
CA SER A 111 -4.79 -1.67 -7.34
C SER A 111 -6.09 -2.40 -7.64
N ILE A 112 -6.50 -3.36 -6.79
CA ILE A 112 -7.78 -4.06 -6.97
C ILE A 112 -8.95 -3.14 -6.66
N TRP A 113 -8.88 -2.30 -5.62
CA TRP A 113 -9.91 -1.32 -5.33
C TRP A 113 -10.10 -0.29 -6.45
N TRP A 114 -9.02 0.08 -7.15
CA TRP A 114 -9.11 0.91 -8.34
C TRP A 114 -9.85 0.19 -9.47
N VAL A 115 -9.57 -1.10 -9.71
CA VAL A 115 -10.33 -1.91 -10.69
C VAL A 115 -11.80 -2.01 -10.29
N VAL A 116 -12.11 -2.23 -9.00
CA VAL A 116 -13.48 -2.27 -8.50
C VAL A 116 -14.19 -0.92 -8.71
N LEU A 117 -13.51 0.20 -8.47
CA LEU A 117 -14.06 1.54 -8.71
C LEU A 117 -14.39 1.73 -10.20
N SER A 118 -13.46 1.42 -11.10
CA SER A 118 -13.68 1.50 -12.54
C SER A 118 -14.82 0.59 -13.00
N PHE A 119 -14.91 -0.62 -12.45
CA PHE A 119 -16.00 -1.56 -12.74
C PHE A 119 -17.35 -1.05 -12.22
N ALA A 120 -17.40 -0.52 -11.00
CA ALA A 120 -18.61 0.07 -10.44
C ALA A 120 -19.10 1.27 -11.27
N TRP A 121 -18.19 2.12 -11.75
CA TRP A 121 -18.53 3.19 -12.69
C TRP A 121 -19.04 2.66 -14.03
N PHE A 122 -18.44 1.61 -14.58
CA PHE A 122 -18.97 0.97 -15.79
C PHE A 122 -20.39 0.42 -15.59
N LEU A 123 -20.67 -0.26 -14.48
CA LEU A 123 -22.01 -0.76 -14.16
C LEU A 123 -23.02 0.39 -14.00
N ALA A 124 -22.64 1.46 -13.31
CA ALA A 124 -23.50 2.62 -13.07
C ALA A 124 -23.77 3.43 -14.34
N ALA A 125 -22.73 3.82 -15.08
CA ALA A 125 -22.86 4.70 -16.24
C ALA A 125 -23.20 3.94 -17.54
N GLY A 126 -22.59 2.77 -17.75
CA GLY A 126 -22.76 1.97 -18.96
C GLY A 126 -24.00 1.09 -18.92
N LEU A 127 -24.20 0.35 -17.82
CA LEU A 127 -25.31 -0.59 -17.67
C LEU A 127 -26.49 -0.05 -16.85
N LYS A 128 -26.40 1.20 -16.34
CA LYS A 128 -27.45 1.89 -15.58
C LYS A 128 -27.90 1.14 -14.33
N TRP A 129 -27.00 0.37 -13.71
CA TRP A 129 -27.31 -0.31 -12.45
C TRP A 129 -27.53 0.72 -11.33
N GLY A 130 -28.57 0.49 -10.53
CA GLY A 130 -28.82 1.27 -9.32
C GLY A 130 -27.79 0.95 -8.22
N ASN A 131 -27.65 1.86 -7.27
CA ASN A 131 -26.68 1.74 -6.17
C ASN A 131 -26.88 0.45 -5.35
N GLU A 132 -28.12 0.02 -5.14
CA GLU A 132 -28.47 -1.21 -4.43
C GLU A 132 -27.99 -2.47 -5.17
N ALA A 133 -28.11 -2.50 -6.49
CA ALA A 133 -27.67 -3.64 -7.31
C ALA A 133 -26.14 -3.81 -7.25
N ILE A 134 -25.41 -2.70 -7.31
CA ILE A 134 -23.94 -2.71 -7.17
C ILE A 134 -23.54 -3.09 -5.73
N ALA A 135 -24.21 -2.50 -4.73
CA ALA A 135 -23.96 -2.80 -3.33
C ALA A 135 -24.26 -4.26 -2.95
N GLY A 136 -25.25 -4.88 -3.60
CA GLY A 136 -25.59 -6.30 -3.41
C GLY A 136 -24.46 -7.27 -3.76
N HIS A 137 -23.45 -6.82 -4.50
CA HIS A 137 -22.26 -7.61 -4.87
C HIS A 137 -21.01 -7.25 -4.04
N ALA A 138 -21.13 -6.37 -3.04
CA ALA A 138 -20.00 -5.84 -2.29
C ALA A 138 -19.13 -6.92 -1.63
N GLN A 139 -19.71 -8.04 -1.17
CA GLN A 139 -18.93 -9.13 -0.58
C GLN A 139 -17.87 -9.69 -1.55
N TYR A 140 -18.19 -9.79 -2.85
CA TYR A 140 -17.25 -10.30 -3.84
C TYR A 140 -16.10 -9.32 -4.10
N TYR A 141 -16.40 -8.02 -4.12
CA TYR A 141 -15.38 -6.98 -4.25
C TYR A 141 -14.39 -7.03 -3.08
N HIS A 142 -14.90 -7.14 -1.86
CA HIS A 142 -14.06 -7.27 -0.67
C HIS A 142 -13.24 -8.56 -0.66
N LEU A 143 -13.83 -9.71 -1.01
CA LEU A 143 -13.10 -10.97 -1.08
C LEU A 143 -11.94 -10.87 -2.08
N ALA A 144 -12.17 -10.33 -3.27
CA ALA A 144 -11.12 -10.14 -4.28
C ALA A 144 -10.04 -9.16 -3.79
N ALA A 145 -10.44 -8.01 -3.26
CA ALA A 145 -9.52 -6.93 -2.85
C ALA A 145 -8.65 -7.26 -1.64
N TRP A 146 -9.02 -8.27 -0.84
CA TRP A 146 -8.26 -8.67 0.34
C TRP A 146 -7.58 -10.03 0.18
N LEU A 147 -8.26 -11.04 -0.37
CA LEU A 147 -7.70 -12.39 -0.47
C LEU A 147 -6.63 -12.49 -1.57
N VAL A 148 -6.81 -11.81 -2.71
CA VAL A 148 -5.82 -11.87 -3.80
C VAL A 148 -4.49 -11.24 -3.36
N PRO A 149 -4.45 -10.02 -2.78
CA PRO A 149 -3.21 -9.47 -2.24
C PRO A 149 -2.64 -10.33 -1.11
N ALA A 150 -3.48 -10.85 -0.20
CA ALA A 150 -3.01 -11.70 0.90
C ALA A 150 -2.31 -12.96 0.37
N ALA A 151 -2.90 -13.65 -0.60
CA ALA A 151 -2.33 -14.84 -1.21
C ALA A 151 -0.97 -14.52 -1.87
N LYS A 152 -0.88 -13.39 -2.60
CA LYS A 152 0.39 -12.93 -3.20
C LYS A 152 1.44 -12.61 -2.14
N THR A 153 1.09 -11.87 -1.10
CA THR A 153 2.00 -11.51 -0.01
C THR A 153 2.53 -12.76 0.69
N VAL A 154 1.66 -13.72 1.00
CA VAL A 154 2.06 -15.01 1.60
C VAL A 154 2.99 -15.78 0.66
N ALA A 155 2.68 -15.85 -0.64
CA ALA A 155 3.54 -16.52 -1.60
C ALA A 155 4.94 -15.90 -1.67
N VAL A 156 5.05 -14.57 -1.67
CA VAL A 156 6.35 -13.86 -1.66
C VAL A 156 7.13 -14.13 -0.37
N LEU A 157 6.46 -14.12 0.79
CA LEU A 157 7.09 -14.42 2.09
C LEU A 157 7.58 -15.87 2.17
N LEU A 158 6.77 -16.83 1.72
CA LEU A 158 7.15 -18.25 1.70
C LEU A 158 8.29 -18.54 0.72
N ALA A 159 8.38 -17.79 -0.36
CA ALA A 159 9.49 -17.87 -1.31
C ALA A 159 10.77 -17.21 -0.77
N GLY A 160 10.72 -16.48 0.34
CA GLY A 160 11.85 -15.70 0.84
C GLY A 160 12.28 -14.59 -0.13
N ALA A 161 11.36 -14.10 -0.98
CA ALA A 161 11.65 -13.17 -2.07
C ALA A 161 11.40 -11.70 -1.66
N VAL A 162 11.81 -11.35 -0.44
CA VAL A 162 11.72 -9.99 0.10
C VAL A 162 13.14 -9.48 0.33
N ASP A 163 13.52 -8.50 -0.49
CA ASP A 163 14.82 -7.85 -0.47
C ASP A 163 14.68 -6.39 -0.01
N GLY A 164 15.69 -5.87 0.68
CA GLY A 164 15.78 -4.45 1.03
C GLY A 164 16.18 -3.57 -0.15
N ASP A 165 15.85 -2.27 -0.07
CA ASP A 165 16.27 -1.23 -1.02
C ASP A 165 16.40 0.15 -0.33
#